data_AF-A0A844EGM7-F1
#
_entry.id   AF-A0A844EGM7-F1
#
_cell.length_a   1.000
_cell.length_b   1.000
_cell.length_c   1.000
_cell.angle_alpha   90.00
_cell.angle_beta   90.00
_cell.angle_gamma   90.00
#
_symmetry.space_group_name_H-M   'P 1'
#
loop_
_entity.id
_entity.type
_entity.pdbx_description
1 polymer ?
#
loop_
_entity_poly.entity_id
_entity_poly.type
_entity_poly.pdbx_seq_one_letter_code
_entity_poly.pdbx_strand_id
1 'polypeptide(L)'
;MKKSAKRLLGVVFTLALMTIFACGAFAAKPAVELTDVYFTVDAFDGVSPTVCFRNNSNKTIKYVTFTLVPLNAVGDRTSCTISGRSAVTAQVVGPIAPTRFDRTVANTVTSPASMGDFGPFQAQQQLATNYYFGAEERNGHRIFLDKDGNAYYVDSYTPSSVLSVIDHSKTLGQLDSTTYLTDDELQNAIYDAAVEWDCLWYNSTIDEIAVTKADIIYMDGSKESVNQKALYSGHFRSDPTNQPYYVLTSKYAPVYDYQYYKEHNADLAALFGDNQWKYLEHFVNSGMKEGRQGSSTFSLAAYKANNPDLVAAFGEDNQKYYEHYISSGKAEGRKAS
;
A
#
# COMPACT_ATOMS: atom_id res chain seq x y z
N MET A 1 24.88 -2.34 40.56
CA MET A 1 24.47 -2.83 39.21
C MET A 1 23.01 -3.33 39.15
N LYS A 2 22.02 -2.64 39.74
CA LYS A 2 20.58 -3.04 39.67
C LYS A 2 19.61 -1.95 39.18
N LYS A 3 20.08 -0.74 38.90
CA LYS A 3 19.24 0.39 38.46
C LYS A 3 19.13 0.55 36.93
N SER A 4 20.08 0.01 36.17
CA SER A 4 20.12 0.13 34.69
C SER A 4 19.21 -0.89 33.98
N ALA A 5 19.07 -2.12 34.52
CA ALA A 5 18.22 -3.15 33.92
C ALA A 5 16.70 -2.85 33.96
N LYS A 6 16.23 -2.02 34.90
CA LYS A 6 14.81 -1.64 34.99
C LYS A 6 14.39 -0.59 33.96
N ARG A 7 15.33 0.22 33.42
CA ARG A 7 15.01 1.22 32.38
C ARG A 7 14.97 0.59 30.99
N LEU A 8 15.81 -0.41 30.72
CA LEU A 8 15.77 -1.16 29.45
C LEU A 8 14.49 -1.99 29.31
N LEU A 9 14.02 -2.63 30.39
CA LEU A 9 12.78 -3.40 30.38
C LEU A 9 11.53 -2.53 30.17
N GLY A 10 11.53 -1.28 30.65
CA GLY A 10 10.41 -0.35 30.49
C GLY A 10 10.25 0.15 29.05
N VAL A 11 11.34 0.39 28.32
CA VAL A 11 11.29 0.87 26.92
C VAL A 11 10.91 -0.25 25.95
N VAL A 12 11.42 -1.48 26.17
CA VAL A 12 11.03 -2.66 25.38
C VAL A 12 9.55 -3.00 25.58
N PHE A 13 9.01 -2.80 26.79
CA PHE A 13 7.58 -3.01 27.05
C PHE A 13 6.69 -1.91 26.46
N THR A 14 7.21 -0.70 26.22
CA THR A 14 6.40 0.40 25.65
C THR A 14 6.31 0.32 24.13
N LEU A 15 7.35 -0.17 23.43
CA LEU A 15 7.26 -0.44 21.99
C LEU A 15 6.48 -1.73 21.67
N ALA A 16 6.63 -2.79 22.48
CA ALA A 16 5.86 -4.02 22.29
C ALA A 16 4.37 -3.89 22.63
N LEU A 17 3.97 -2.87 23.41
CA LEU A 17 2.57 -2.61 23.72
C LEU A 17 1.85 -1.82 22.62
N MET A 18 2.59 -1.06 21.79
CA MET A 18 2.01 -0.37 20.62
C MET A 18 1.63 -1.33 19.48
N THR A 19 2.13 -2.57 19.49
CA THR A 19 1.78 -3.60 18.50
C THR A 19 0.73 -4.61 18.98
N ILE A 20 0.24 -4.53 20.23
CA ILE A 20 -0.71 -5.52 20.79
C ILE A 20 -2.07 -4.91 21.21
N PHE A 21 -2.23 -3.57 21.20
CA PHE A 21 -3.51 -2.91 21.53
C PHE A 21 -4.08 -2.01 20.42
N ALA A 22 -3.92 -2.41 19.17
CA ALA A 22 -4.76 -1.93 18.07
C ALA A 22 -5.86 -2.94 17.71
N CYS A 23 -6.38 -3.72 18.68
CA CYS A 23 -7.77 -4.17 18.59
C CYS A 23 -8.68 -2.99 18.96
N GLY A 24 -8.61 -1.93 18.16
CA GLY A 24 -9.73 -1.01 18.06
C GLY A 24 -10.95 -1.84 17.71
N ALA A 25 -12.06 -1.63 18.40
CA ALA A 25 -13.35 -2.13 17.96
C ALA A 25 -13.70 -1.43 16.64
N PHE A 26 -13.05 -1.84 15.55
CA PHE A 26 -13.44 -1.48 14.22
C PHE A 26 -14.86 -1.99 14.04
N ALA A 27 -15.75 -1.15 13.51
CA ALA A 27 -17.05 -1.61 13.05
C ALA A 27 -16.83 -2.90 12.25
N ALA A 28 -17.61 -3.94 12.53
CA ALA A 28 -17.44 -5.22 11.85
C ALA A 28 -17.51 -4.99 10.35
N LYS A 29 -16.43 -5.37 9.64
CA LYS A 29 -16.39 -5.26 8.18
C LYS A 29 -17.53 -6.06 7.58
N PRO A 30 -18.16 -5.59 6.49
CA PRO A 30 -19.12 -6.39 5.76
C PRO A 30 -18.44 -7.64 5.23
N ALA A 31 -19.20 -8.74 5.13
CA ALA A 31 -18.67 -10.04 4.73
C ALA A 31 -17.94 -10.02 3.37
N VAL A 32 -18.39 -9.17 2.45
CA VAL A 32 -17.74 -8.88 1.17
C VAL A 32 -17.51 -7.38 1.06
N GLU A 33 -16.31 -7.00 0.68
CA GLU A 33 -15.93 -5.63 0.31
C GLU A 33 -15.34 -5.64 -1.10
N LEU A 34 -15.64 -4.61 -1.87
CA LEU A 34 -15.05 -4.33 -3.16
C LEU A 34 -13.82 -3.46 -2.98
N THR A 35 -12.76 -3.83 -3.67
CA THR A 35 -11.54 -3.05 -3.75
C THR A 35 -11.49 -2.25 -5.03
N ASP A 36 -12.11 -2.76 -6.10
CA ASP A 36 -12.22 -2.10 -7.38
C ASP A 36 -13.30 -2.75 -8.28
N VAL A 37 -13.82 -2.00 -9.25
CA VAL A 37 -14.75 -2.46 -10.28
C VAL A 37 -14.39 -1.75 -11.58
N TYR A 38 -14.11 -2.48 -12.64
CA TYR A 38 -13.79 -1.90 -13.95
C TYR A 38 -14.48 -2.70 -15.06
N PHE A 39 -14.32 -2.29 -16.31
CA PHE A 39 -14.84 -3.03 -17.44
C PHE A 39 -13.96 -2.85 -18.67
N THR A 40 -14.07 -3.80 -19.59
CA THR A 40 -13.55 -3.67 -20.95
C THR A 40 -14.69 -3.46 -21.92
N VAL A 41 -14.40 -2.79 -23.05
CA VAL A 41 -15.34 -2.60 -24.16
C VAL A 41 -14.73 -3.22 -25.40
N ASP A 42 -15.45 -4.15 -26.04
CA ASP A 42 -15.03 -4.75 -27.29
C ASP A 42 -15.35 -3.88 -28.52
N ALA A 43 -14.96 -4.33 -29.71
CA ALA A 43 -15.17 -3.61 -30.96
C ALA A 43 -16.66 -3.45 -31.38
N PHE A 44 -17.58 -4.10 -30.67
CA PHE A 44 -19.02 -4.11 -30.92
C PHE A 44 -19.80 -3.44 -29.78
N ASP A 45 -19.14 -2.57 -29.00
CA ASP A 45 -19.68 -1.91 -27.80
C ASP A 45 -20.07 -2.89 -26.68
N GLY A 46 -19.59 -4.13 -26.73
CA GLY A 46 -19.81 -5.15 -25.71
C GLY A 46 -19.03 -4.84 -24.44
N VAL A 47 -19.73 -4.69 -23.33
CA VAL A 47 -19.19 -4.27 -22.03
C VAL A 47 -19.06 -5.47 -21.10
N SER A 48 -17.82 -5.82 -20.75
CA SER A 48 -17.47 -6.91 -19.84
C SER A 48 -16.96 -6.36 -18.50
N PRO A 49 -17.79 -6.30 -17.45
CA PRO A 49 -17.35 -5.84 -16.14
C PRO A 49 -16.51 -6.88 -15.41
N THR A 50 -15.52 -6.38 -14.68
CA THR A 50 -14.76 -7.12 -13.67
C THR A 50 -15.01 -6.52 -12.29
N VAL A 51 -15.30 -7.38 -11.31
CA VAL A 51 -15.44 -7.00 -9.90
C VAL A 51 -14.29 -7.60 -9.11
N CYS A 52 -13.49 -6.74 -8.47
CA CYS A 52 -12.42 -7.12 -7.55
C CYS A 52 -12.92 -7.01 -6.12
N PHE A 53 -12.84 -8.11 -5.37
CA PHE A 53 -13.43 -8.17 -4.05
C PHE A 53 -12.66 -9.09 -3.11
N ARG A 54 -12.94 -8.92 -1.82
CA ARG A 54 -12.39 -9.70 -0.73
C ARG A 54 -13.49 -10.31 0.12
N ASN A 55 -13.25 -11.51 0.63
CA ASN A 55 -14.10 -12.16 1.62
C ASN A 55 -13.57 -11.86 3.03
N ASN A 56 -14.20 -10.91 3.71
CA ASN A 56 -13.87 -10.54 5.08
C ASN A 56 -14.53 -11.44 6.12
N SER A 57 -15.54 -12.24 5.73
CA SER A 57 -16.20 -13.16 6.65
C SER A 57 -15.21 -14.19 7.21
N ASN A 58 -15.63 -14.91 8.24
CA ASN A 58 -14.90 -16.06 8.77
C ASN A 58 -15.33 -17.37 8.11
N LYS A 59 -16.09 -17.32 7.02
CA LYS A 59 -16.66 -18.48 6.34
C LYS A 59 -16.23 -18.53 4.88
N THR A 60 -16.09 -19.74 4.36
CA THR A 60 -15.95 -19.93 2.92
C THR A 60 -17.28 -19.65 2.23
N ILE A 61 -17.28 -18.73 1.27
CA ILE A 61 -18.45 -18.39 0.47
C ILE A 61 -18.64 -19.45 -0.63
N LYS A 62 -19.86 -19.94 -0.78
CA LYS A 62 -20.28 -20.84 -1.86
C LYS A 62 -20.72 -20.07 -3.09
N TYR A 63 -21.52 -19.03 -2.91
CA TYR A 63 -21.97 -18.13 -3.96
C TYR A 63 -21.97 -16.69 -3.46
N VAL A 64 -21.52 -15.75 -4.30
CA VAL A 64 -21.83 -14.34 -4.14
C VAL A 64 -22.47 -13.85 -5.43
N THR A 65 -23.63 -13.22 -5.33
CA THR A 65 -24.35 -12.65 -6.46
C THR A 65 -24.34 -11.13 -6.34
N PHE A 66 -23.69 -10.46 -7.28
CA PHE A 66 -23.62 -9.00 -7.34
C PHE A 66 -24.74 -8.43 -8.20
N THR A 67 -25.35 -7.33 -7.78
CA THR A 67 -26.29 -6.56 -8.59
C THR A 67 -25.56 -5.37 -9.22
N LEU A 68 -25.29 -5.48 -10.52
CA LEU A 68 -24.52 -4.53 -11.32
C LEU A 68 -25.45 -3.58 -12.09
N VAL A 69 -25.10 -2.30 -12.11
CA VAL A 69 -25.88 -1.22 -12.74
C VAL A 69 -24.94 -0.35 -13.58
N PRO A 70 -25.16 -0.22 -14.89
CA PRO A 70 -24.34 0.65 -15.73
C PRO A 70 -24.76 2.11 -15.58
N LEU A 71 -23.77 2.98 -15.44
CA LEU A 71 -23.91 4.43 -15.33
C LEU A 71 -23.19 5.11 -16.50
N ASN A 72 -23.70 6.27 -16.93
CA ASN A 72 -23.00 7.13 -17.89
C ASN A 72 -22.06 8.12 -17.16
N ALA A 73 -21.35 8.95 -17.94
CA ALA A 73 -20.38 9.92 -17.42
C ALA A 73 -20.96 11.03 -16.51
N VAL A 74 -22.29 11.15 -16.41
CA VAL A 74 -22.95 12.09 -15.47
C VAL A 74 -23.56 11.37 -14.26
N GLY A 75 -23.34 10.06 -14.12
CA GLY A 75 -23.82 9.24 -13.01
C GLY A 75 -25.25 8.73 -13.16
N ASP A 76 -25.90 8.95 -14.30
CA ASP A 76 -27.26 8.47 -14.54
C ASP A 76 -27.26 7.00 -15.00
N ARG A 77 -28.28 6.25 -14.57
CA ARG A 77 -28.49 4.88 -15.03
C ARG A 77 -28.70 4.84 -16.54
N THR A 78 -27.96 3.98 -17.20
CA THR A 78 -28.14 3.66 -18.62
C THR A 78 -28.57 2.21 -18.81
N SER A 79 -28.67 1.74 -20.05
CA SER A 79 -29.16 0.40 -20.37
C SER A 79 -28.45 -0.22 -21.56
N CYS A 80 -28.53 -1.54 -21.69
CA CYS A 80 -28.07 -2.28 -22.86
C CYS A 80 -28.90 -1.86 -24.08
N THR A 81 -28.25 -1.44 -25.16
CA THR A 81 -28.94 -1.04 -26.40
C THR A 81 -29.72 -2.20 -27.04
N ILE A 82 -29.23 -3.43 -26.90
CA ILE A 82 -29.87 -4.63 -27.48
C ILE A 82 -30.99 -5.16 -26.60
N SER A 83 -30.72 -5.39 -25.31
CA SER A 83 -31.66 -6.06 -24.41
C SER A 83 -32.56 -5.12 -23.59
N GLY A 84 -32.26 -3.81 -23.59
CA GLY A 84 -32.94 -2.81 -22.74
C GLY A 84 -32.66 -2.94 -21.24
N ARG A 85 -31.84 -3.91 -20.80
CA ARG A 85 -31.55 -4.15 -19.37
C ARG A 85 -30.70 -3.02 -18.79
N SER A 86 -31.16 -2.44 -17.67
CA SER A 86 -30.46 -1.40 -16.89
C SER A 86 -29.91 -1.91 -15.55
N ALA A 87 -29.98 -3.23 -15.32
CA ALA A 87 -29.33 -3.91 -14.21
C ALA A 87 -29.16 -5.39 -14.55
N VAL A 88 -28.10 -6.01 -14.04
CA VAL A 88 -27.84 -7.46 -14.16
C VAL A 88 -27.40 -8.00 -12.81
N THR A 89 -27.86 -9.20 -12.47
CA THR A 89 -27.32 -9.96 -11.34
C THR A 89 -26.30 -10.97 -11.85
N ALA A 90 -25.09 -10.94 -11.31
CA ALA A 90 -23.96 -11.73 -11.77
C ALA A 90 -23.41 -12.55 -10.61
N GLN A 91 -23.38 -13.88 -10.76
CA GLN A 91 -22.99 -14.80 -9.70
C GLN A 91 -21.55 -15.28 -9.88
N VAL A 92 -20.80 -15.25 -8.78
CA VAL A 92 -19.53 -15.95 -8.60
C VAL A 92 -19.77 -17.26 -7.85
N VAL A 93 -19.16 -18.34 -8.33
CA VAL A 93 -19.19 -19.65 -7.70
C VAL A 93 -17.88 -19.90 -6.96
N GLY A 94 -17.97 -20.30 -5.69
CA GLY A 94 -16.82 -20.62 -4.85
C GLY A 94 -16.29 -22.05 -5.03
N PRO A 95 -15.43 -22.52 -4.11
CA PRO A 95 -15.19 -21.95 -2.78
C PRO A 95 -14.36 -20.66 -2.81
N ILE A 96 -14.88 -19.59 -2.19
CA ILE A 96 -14.13 -18.35 -1.95
C ILE A 96 -13.76 -18.31 -0.47
N ALA A 97 -12.49 -18.60 -0.17
CA ALA A 97 -11.98 -18.59 1.21
C ALA A 97 -11.93 -17.16 1.78
N PRO A 98 -11.92 -16.99 3.11
CA PRO A 98 -11.63 -15.70 3.73
C PRO A 98 -10.30 -15.13 3.24
N THR A 99 -10.32 -13.90 2.73
CA THR A 99 -9.12 -13.18 2.30
C THR A 99 -8.29 -12.85 3.53
N ARG A 100 -7.14 -13.51 3.67
CA ARG A 100 -6.14 -13.26 4.72
C ARG A 100 -4.79 -13.22 4.03
N PHE A 101 -4.05 -12.12 4.20
CA PHE A 101 -2.73 -11.99 3.61
C PHE A 101 -1.79 -13.03 4.22
N ASP A 102 -1.44 -14.04 3.44
CA ASP A 102 -0.51 -15.10 3.81
C ASP A 102 0.84 -14.83 3.15
N ARG A 103 1.90 -14.78 3.97
CA ARG A 103 3.27 -14.53 3.53
C ARG A 103 4.01 -15.81 3.09
N THR A 104 3.31 -16.93 2.96
CA THR A 104 3.90 -18.18 2.47
C THR A 104 4.46 -18.01 1.07
N VAL A 105 5.78 -18.24 0.93
CA VAL A 105 6.52 -18.09 -0.33
C VAL A 105 6.45 -19.38 -1.14
N ALA A 106 6.02 -19.29 -2.40
CA ALA A 106 6.05 -20.40 -3.34
C ALA A 106 7.33 -20.46 -4.17
N ASN A 107 7.90 -19.30 -4.52
CA ASN A 107 9.11 -19.21 -5.31
C ASN A 107 9.93 -17.97 -4.95
N THR A 108 11.24 -18.02 -5.17
CA THR A 108 12.13 -16.86 -4.99
C THR A 108 13.00 -16.70 -6.22
N VAL A 109 12.96 -15.50 -6.82
CA VAL A 109 13.81 -15.11 -7.93
C VAL A 109 14.85 -14.15 -7.40
N THR A 110 16.13 -14.46 -7.58
CA THR A 110 17.24 -13.61 -7.12
C THR A 110 17.96 -13.02 -8.32
N SER A 111 18.17 -11.71 -8.30
CA SER A 111 18.97 -10.98 -9.29
C SER A 111 20.43 -11.45 -9.22
N PRO A 112 21.08 -11.76 -10.36
CA PRO A 112 22.49 -12.13 -10.39
C PRO A 112 23.38 -11.08 -9.74
N ALA A 113 24.38 -11.51 -8.96
CA ALA A 113 25.33 -10.59 -8.32
C ALA A 113 26.06 -9.68 -9.32
N SER A 114 26.19 -10.11 -10.58
CA SER A 114 26.79 -9.32 -11.67
C SER A 114 26.00 -8.07 -12.05
N MET A 115 24.72 -7.98 -11.65
CA MET A 115 23.90 -6.80 -11.92
C MET A 115 24.12 -5.68 -10.89
N GLY A 116 24.81 -5.94 -9.78
CA GLY A 116 25.02 -4.97 -8.70
C GLY A 116 24.12 -5.22 -7.49
N ASP A 117 24.23 -4.35 -6.48
CA ASP A 117 23.40 -4.36 -5.27
C ASP A 117 22.19 -3.43 -5.45
N PHE A 118 21.00 -4.02 -5.56
CA PHE A 118 19.73 -3.29 -5.67
C PHE A 118 18.99 -3.18 -4.34
N GLY A 119 19.69 -3.39 -3.22
CA GLY A 119 19.13 -3.32 -1.89
C GLY A 119 18.06 -4.39 -1.64
N PRO A 120 16.85 -4.03 -1.19
CA PRO A 120 15.85 -5.01 -0.75
C PRO A 120 15.31 -5.88 -1.89
N PHE A 121 15.35 -5.39 -3.14
CA PHE A 121 14.81 -6.09 -4.30
C PHE A 121 15.81 -7.01 -5.00
N GLN A 122 16.95 -7.32 -4.37
CA GLN A 122 17.89 -8.32 -4.87
C GLN A 122 17.21 -9.71 -4.98
N ALA A 123 16.24 -10.00 -4.11
CA ALA A 123 15.39 -11.16 -4.22
C ALA A 123 13.92 -10.75 -4.21
N GLN A 124 13.19 -11.22 -5.20
CA GLN A 124 11.74 -11.14 -5.27
C GLN A 124 11.16 -12.50 -4.87
N GLN A 125 10.32 -12.49 -3.85
CA GLN A 125 9.62 -13.67 -3.37
C GLN A 125 8.17 -13.63 -3.86
N GLN A 126 7.80 -14.65 -4.62
CA GLN A 126 6.44 -14.86 -5.08
C GLN A 126 5.65 -15.61 -4.00
N LEU A 127 4.52 -15.04 -3.61
CA LEU A 127 3.57 -15.64 -2.67
C LEU A 127 2.91 -16.89 -3.27
N ALA A 128 2.54 -17.84 -2.41
CA ALA A 128 1.80 -19.04 -2.80
C ALA A 128 0.36 -18.70 -3.23
N THR A 129 -0.24 -17.69 -2.61
CA THR A 129 -1.52 -17.12 -3.02
C THR A 129 -1.26 -15.79 -3.74
N ASN A 130 -1.98 -15.56 -4.85
CA ASN A 130 -1.93 -14.28 -5.53
C ASN A 130 -2.83 -13.28 -4.83
N TYR A 131 -2.21 -12.24 -4.29
CA TYR A 131 -2.92 -11.06 -3.83
C TYR A 131 -2.62 -9.90 -4.78
N TYR A 132 -3.59 -9.02 -4.88
CA TYR A 132 -3.54 -7.87 -5.75
C TYR A 132 -3.89 -6.61 -4.96
N PHE A 133 -3.34 -5.49 -5.41
CA PHE A 133 -3.62 -4.15 -4.94
C PHE A 133 -4.15 -3.32 -6.12
N GLY A 134 -5.18 -2.52 -5.87
CA GLY A 134 -5.63 -1.49 -6.80
C GLY A 134 -5.04 -0.15 -6.37
N ALA A 135 -4.42 0.57 -7.31
CA ALA A 135 -3.88 1.90 -7.09
C ALA A 135 -4.63 2.87 -8.01
N GLU A 136 -5.48 3.74 -7.44
CA GLU A 136 -6.40 4.57 -8.22
C GLU A 136 -7.31 3.70 -9.13
N GLU A 137 -7.43 4.04 -10.41
CA GLU A 137 -8.13 3.27 -11.45
C GLU A 137 -7.22 2.21 -12.12
N ARG A 138 -6.03 1.98 -11.56
CA ARG A 138 -5.04 1.03 -12.07
C ARG A 138 -5.05 -0.23 -11.22
N ASN A 139 -5.35 -1.34 -11.87
CA ASN A 139 -5.83 -2.54 -11.20
C ASN A 139 -4.91 -3.72 -11.45
N GLY A 140 -5.04 -4.77 -10.65
CA GLY A 140 -4.35 -6.02 -10.91
C GLY A 140 -2.85 -5.98 -10.59
N HIS A 141 -2.40 -5.05 -9.76
CA HIS A 141 -1.01 -5.02 -9.31
C HIS A 141 -0.76 -6.19 -8.37
N ARG A 142 -0.06 -7.21 -8.86
CA ARG A 142 0.28 -8.38 -8.06
C ARG A 142 1.27 -8.00 -6.95
N ILE A 143 1.01 -8.53 -5.76
CA ILE A 143 1.85 -8.31 -4.58
C ILE A 143 2.95 -9.37 -4.51
N PHE A 144 4.15 -8.90 -4.21
CA PHE A 144 5.35 -9.71 -3.98
C PHE A 144 5.94 -9.39 -2.62
N LEU A 145 6.87 -10.22 -2.13
CA LEU A 145 7.72 -9.86 -0.99
C LEU A 145 9.15 -9.59 -1.46
N ASP A 146 9.83 -8.65 -0.80
CA ASP A 146 11.27 -8.43 -0.98
C ASP A 146 12.10 -9.52 -0.26
N LYS A 147 13.43 -9.38 -0.26
CA LYS A 147 14.32 -10.34 0.42
C LYS A 147 14.07 -10.46 1.93
N ASP A 148 13.53 -9.40 2.55
CA ASP A 148 13.27 -9.26 3.98
C ASP A 148 11.82 -9.58 4.34
N GLY A 149 11.00 -9.99 3.36
CA GLY A 149 9.61 -10.36 3.54
C GLY A 149 8.64 -9.16 3.54
N ASN A 150 9.06 -7.95 3.20
CA ASN A 150 8.18 -6.78 3.09
C ASN A 150 7.35 -6.83 1.81
N ALA A 151 6.05 -6.55 1.92
CA ALA A 151 5.14 -6.65 0.79
C ALA A 151 5.17 -5.39 -0.07
N TYR A 152 5.28 -5.58 -1.38
CA TYR A 152 5.31 -4.49 -2.35
C TYR A 152 4.56 -4.86 -3.63
N TYR A 153 4.26 -3.84 -4.42
CA TYR A 153 3.81 -3.99 -5.80
C TYR A 153 4.58 -3.04 -6.71
N VAL A 154 4.47 -3.25 -8.02
CA VAL A 154 5.05 -2.39 -9.05
C VAL A 154 3.93 -1.79 -9.87
N ASP A 155 3.93 -0.46 -10.03
CA ASP A 155 3.01 0.26 -10.90
C ASP A 155 3.76 0.86 -12.10
N SER A 156 3.72 0.18 -13.24
CA SER A 156 4.37 0.64 -14.47
C SER A 156 3.79 1.94 -15.03
N TYR A 157 2.64 2.39 -14.53
CA TYR A 157 2.00 3.63 -14.96
C TYR A 157 2.30 4.81 -14.03
N THR A 158 3.17 4.62 -13.04
CA THR A 158 3.61 5.73 -12.18
C THR A 158 4.10 6.90 -13.03
N PRO A 159 3.55 8.12 -12.86
CA PRO A 159 3.89 9.25 -13.70
C PRO A 159 5.38 9.55 -13.74
N SER A 160 5.92 9.86 -14.91
CA SER A 160 7.33 10.22 -15.08
C SER A 160 7.75 11.45 -14.25
N SER A 161 6.80 12.32 -13.91
CA SER A 161 7.02 13.43 -12.97
C SER A 161 7.40 12.94 -11.57
N VAL A 162 6.81 11.85 -11.09
CA VAL A 162 7.11 11.23 -9.79
C VAL A 162 8.48 10.55 -9.83
N LEU A 163 8.80 9.86 -10.94
CA LEU A 163 10.08 9.14 -11.09
C LEU A 163 11.27 10.06 -11.43
N SER A 164 11.02 11.32 -11.78
CA SER A 164 12.06 12.27 -12.20
C SER A 164 13.15 12.56 -11.16
N VAL A 165 12.88 12.30 -9.88
CA VAL A 165 13.81 12.54 -8.76
C VAL A 165 14.69 11.34 -8.44
N ILE A 166 14.47 10.20 -9.09
CA ILE A 166 15.18 8.94 -8.79
C ILE A 166 16.58 8.95 -9.41
N ASP A 167 17.56 8.46 -8.65
CA ASP A 167 18.85 8.05 -9.18
C ASP A 167 18.73 6.69 -9.89
N HIS A 168 18.50 6.74 -11.21
CA HIS A 168 18.27 5.55 -12.05
C HIS A 168 19.50 4.62 -12.12
N SER A 169 20.68 5.06 -11.67
CA SER A 169 21.87 4.19 -11.59
C SER A 169 21.78 3.16 -10.45
N LYS A 170 20.82 3.32 -9.53
CA LYS A 170 20.65 2.50 -8.32
C LYS A 170 19.46 1.53 -8.39
N THR A 171 18.85 1.37 -9.55
CA THR A 171 17.62 0.61 -9.77
C THR A 171 17.66 -0.11 -11.12
N LEU A 172 16.80 -1.11 -11.30
CA LEU A 172 16.69 -1.92 -12.52
C LEU A 172 15.68 -1.36 -13.55
N GLY A 173 15.24 -0.10 -13.43
CA GLY A 173 14.24 0.51 -14.33
C GLY A 173 12.83 -0.03 -14.09
N GLN A 174 12.65 -1.34 -14.23
CA GLN A 174 11.42 -2.07 -13.92
C GLN A 174 11.01 -2.01 -12.45
N LEU A 175 11.91 -1.56 -11.56
CA LEU A 175 11.68 -1.45 -10.12
C LEU A 175 11.53 0.01 -9.66
N ASP A 176 11.60 0.99 -10.56
CA ASP A 176 11.60 2.42 -10.22
C ASP A 176 10.31 2.82 -9.50
N SER A 177 9.20 2.20 -9.89
CA SER A 177 7.87 2.41 -9.33
C SER A 177 7.46 1.37 -8.29
N THR A 178 8.44 0.76 -7.60
CA THR A 178 8.14 -0.21 -6.56
C THR A 178 7.66 0.48 -5.29
N THR A 179 6.47 0.13 -4.81
CA THR A 179 5.85 0.73 -3.62
C THR A 179 5.58 -0.32 -2.56
N TYR A 180 6.07 -0.09 -1.34
CA TYR A 180 5.77 -0.93 -0.18
C TYR A 180 4.38 -0.64 0.36
N LEU A 181 3.66 -1.72 0.72
CA LEU A 181 2.35 -1.63 1.33
C LEU A 181 2.46 -1.57 2.85
N THR A 182 1.60 -0.77 3.46
CA THR A 182 1.42 -0.69 4.91
C THR A 182 0.64 -1.90 5.43
N ASP A 183 0.72 -2.17 6.74
CA ASP A 183 -0.06 -3.24 7.36
C ASP A 183 -1.58 -3.00 7.23
N ASP A 184 -2.01 -1.73 7.25
CA ASP A 184 -3.39 -1.32 7.01
C ASP A 184 -3.85 -1.71 5.60
N GLU A 185 -3.07 -1.38 4.57
CA GLU A 185 -3.37 -1.76 3.19
C GLU A 185 -3.38 -3.28 2.98
N LEU A 186 -2.41 -4.00 3.55
CA LEU A 186 -2.39 -5.47 3.50
C LEU A 186 -3.62 -6.08 4.18
N GLN A 187 -4.12 -5.45 5.24
CA GLN A 187 -5.28 -5.93 5.96
C GLN A 187 -6.60 -5.49 5.31
N ASN A 188 -6.64 -4.36 4.62
CA ASN A 188 -7.89 -3.65 4.29
C ASN A 188 -8.07 -3.30 2.80
N ALA A 189 -6.99 -3.24 2.01
CA ALA A 189 -7.03 -2.79 0.62
C ALA A 189 -6.78 -3.91 -0.42
N ILE A 190 -6.12 -5.01 -0.02
CA ILE A 190 -5.83 -6.10 -0.95
C ILE A 190 -7.06 -6.95 -1.27
N TYR A 191 -6.99 -7.64 -2.41
CA TYR A 191 -7.95 -8.65 -2.84
C TYR A 191 -7.27 -9.88 -3.47
N ASP A 192 -7.98 -11.00 -3.46
CA ASP A 192 -7.57 -12.28 -4.04
C ASP A 192 -8.62 -12.87 -5.02
N ALA A 193 -9.72 -12.15 -5.25
CA ALA A 193 -10.74 -12.50 -6.23
C ALA A 193 -11.02 -11.33 -7.18
N ALA A 194 -10.84 -11.56 -8.47
CA ALA A 194 -11.29 -10.70 -9.56
C ALA A 194 -12.06 -11.57 -10.56
N VAL A 195 -13.32 -11.20 -10.82
CA VAL A 195 -14.20 -11.99 -11.69
C VAL A 195 -14.77 -11.11 -12.76
N GLU A 196 -14.54 -11.51 -14.01
CA GLU A 196 -15.09 -10.90 -15.20
C GLU A 196 -16.35 -11.66 -15.65
N TRP A 197 -17.33 -10.93 -16.16
CA TRP A 197 -18.44 -11.51 -16.90
C TRP A 197 -18.48 -10.95 -18.32
N ASP A 198 -18.48 -11.85 -19.29
CA ASP A 198 -18.44 -11.47 -20.70
C ASP A 198 -19.72 -10.74 -21.12
N CYS A 199 -19.55 -9.54 -21.67
CA CYS A 199 -20.51 -8.83 -22.49
C CYS A 199 -21.92 -8.73 -21.86
N LEU A 200 -22.00 -8.18 -20.65
CA LEU A 200 -23.29 -8.02 -19.95
C LEU A 200 -24.19 -6.96 -20.59
N TRP A 201 -23.59 -5.94 -21.21
CA TRP A 201 -24.28 -4.87 -21.94
C TRP A 201 -23.64 -4.64 -23.31
N TYR A 202 -24.40 -3.98 -24.18
CA TYR A 202 -23.92 -3.41 -25.44
C TYR A 202 -24.23 -1.92 -25.40
N ASN A 203 -23.26 -1.09 -25.00
CA ASN A 203 -23.44 0.36 -24.89
C ASN A 203 -22.09 1.05 -24.61
N SER A 204 -21.55 1.77 -25.59
CA SER A 204 -20.30 2.54 -25.47
C SER A 204 -20.41 3.84 -24.67
N THR A 205 -21.61 4.24 -24.23
CA THR A 205 -21.81 5.41 -23.34
C THR A 205 -21.70 5.08 -21.86
N ILE A 206 -21.50 3.80 -21.52
CA ILE A 206 -21.24 3.37 -20.14
C ILE A 206 -19.87 3.89 -19.74
N ASP A 207 -19.82 4.54 -18.59
CA ASP A 207 -18.61 5.14 -18.00
C ASP A 207 -18.25 4.45 -16.67
N GLU A 208 -19.24 3.96 -15.94
CA GLU A 208 -19.05 3.25 -14.67
C GLU A 208 -20.01 2.07 -14.53
N ILE A 209 -19.59 1.03 -13.82
CA ILE A 209 -20.44 -0.06 -13.36
C ILE A 209 -20.56 0.01 -11.83
N ALA A 210 -21.74 0.42 -11.35
CA ALA A 210 -22.02 0.43 -9.93
C ALA A 210 -22.48 -0.95 -9.43
N VAL A 211 -21.97 -1.37 -8.27
CA VAL A 211 -22.39 -2.59 -7.59
C VAL A 211 -23.29 -2.21 -6.42
N THR A 212 -24.58 -2.45 -6.59
CA THR A 212 -25.58 -1.93 -5.63
C THR A 212 -25.86 -2.90 -4.47
N LYS A 213 -25.50 -4.17 -4.63
CA LYS A 213 -25.78 -5.23 -3.66
C LYS A 213 -24.87 -6.44 -3.90
N ALA A 214 -24.54 -7.15 -2.83
CA ALA A 214 -23.99 -8.50 -2.87
C ALA A 214 -24.85 -9.44 -1.99
N ASP A 215 -25.39 -10.50 -2.58
CA ASP A 215 -26.10 -11.58 -1.88
C ASP A 215 -25.20 -12.80 -1.74
N ILE A 216 -24.95 -13.23 -0.52
CA ILE A 216 -23.95 -14.24 -0.16
C ILE A 216 -24.65 -15.50 0.33
N ILE A 217 -24.18 -16.65 -0.14
CA ILE A 217 -24.53 -17.98 0.37
C ILE A 217 -23.22 -18.66 0.78
N TYR A 218 -23.10 -19.05 2.03
CA TYR A 218 -21.93 -19.74 2.56
C TYR A 218 -21.99 -21.26 2.31
N MET A 219 -20.85 -21.94 2.45
CA MET A 219 -20.78 -23.40 2.30
C MET A 219 -21.65 -24.17 3.31
N ASP A 220 -21.91 -23.58 4.48
CA ASP A 220 -22.81 -24.12 5.50
C ASP A 220 -24.31 -23.84 5.22
N GLY A 221 -24.63 -23.17 4.11
CA GLY A 221 -26.00 -22.81 3.71
C GLY A 221 -26.54 -21.52 4.33
N SER A 222 -25.83 -20.90 5.27
CA SER A 222 -26.21 -19.59 5.81
C SER A 222 -26.10 -18.49 4.73
N LYS A 223 -26.86 -17.40 4.91
CA LYS A 223 -27.00 -16.33 3.93
C LYS A 223 -26.82 -14.96 4.56
N GLU A 224 -26.30 -14.02 3.78
CA GLU A 224 -26.10 -12.64 4.17
C GLU A 224 -26.26 -11.73 2.94
N SER A 225 -26.64 -10.47 3.15
CA SER A 225 -26.69 -9.47 2.08
C SER A 225 -25.94 -8.21 2.50
N VAL A 226 -25.07 -7.72 1.63
CA VAL A 226 -24.36 -6.46 1.81
C VAL A 226 -24.94 -5.42 0.85
N ASN A 227 -25.31 -4.25 1.36
CA ASN A 227 -25.81 -3.14 0.55
C ASN A 227 -24.66 -2.28 0.01
N GLN A 228 -24.95 -1.48 -1.03
CA GLN A 228 -23.97 -0.61 -1.69
C GLN A 228 -23.09 0.20 -0.73
N LYS A 229 -23.67 0.84 0.30
CA LYS A 229 -22.92 1.72 1.20
C LYS A 229 -21.81 0.98 1.95
N ALA A 230 -22.07 -0.27 2.35
CA ALA A 230 -21.10 -1.10 3.04
C ALA A 230 -20.17 -1.83 2.06
N LEU A 231 -20.62 -2.04 0.82
CA LEU A 231 -19.94 -2.90 -0.14
C LEU A 231 -18.62 -2.32 -0.65
N TYR A 232 -18.50 -0.99 -0.75
CA TYR A 232 -17.27 -0.34 -1.21
C TYR A 232 -16.30 -0.14 -0.04
N SER A 233 -15.07 -0.66 -0.17
CA SER A 233 -14.03 -0.50 0.85
C SER A 233 -13.67 0.97 1.05
N GLY A 234 -13.19 1.32 2.25
CA GLY A 234 -12.52 2.61 2.48
C GLY A 234 -11.28 2.81 1.61
N HIS A 235 -10.73 1.73 1.06
CA HIS A 235 -9.62 1.73 0.09
C HIS A 235 -10.08 1.50 -1.35
N PHE A 236 -11.37 1.64 -1.65
CA PHE A 236 -11.85 1.50 -3.02
C PHE A 236 -11.17 2.53 -3.92
N ARG A 237 -10.31 2.07 -4.86
CA ARG A 237 -9.50 2.92 -5.75
C ARG A 237 -8.71 4.02 -5.03
N SER A 238 -8.23 3.75 -3.82
CA SER A 238 -7.44 4.74 -3.07
C SER A 238 -6.00 4.84 -3.57
N ASP A 239 -5.38 6.00 -3.38
CA ASP A 239 -3.93 6.17 -3.53
C ASP A 239 -3.19 5.29 -2.52
N PRO A 240 -2.01 4.73 -2.90
CA PRO A 240 -1.13 4.11 -1.93
C PRO A 240 -0.63 5.13 -0.92
N THR A 241 -0.53 4.71 0.34
CA THR A 241 -0.03 5.52 1.45
C THR A 241 1.43 5.92 1.23
N ASN A 242 2.22 5.00 0.69
CA ASN A 242 3.63 5.21 0.42
C ASN A 242 3.87 5.64 -1.02
N GLN A 243 4.84 6.53 -1.20
CA GLN A 243 5.46 6.76 -2.51
C GLN A 243 6.40 5.60 -2.86
N PRO A 244 6.80 5.46 -4.13
CA PRO A 244 7.75 4.44 -4.52
C PRO A 244 9.06 4.52 -3.71
N TYR A 245 9.63 3.36 -3.38
CA TYR A 245 10.80 3.23 -2.52
C TYR A 245 11.96 4.11 -2.97
N TYR A 246 12.29 4.08 -4.26
CA TYR A 246 13.42 4.84 -4.81
C TYR A 246 13.16 6.36 -4.86
N VAL A 247 11.90 6.77 -4.94
CA VAL A 247 11.48 8.18 -4.78
C VAL A 247 11.75 8.61 -3.34
N LEU A 248 11.34 7.80 -2.36
CA LEU A 248 11.56 8.07 -0.93
C LEU A 248 13.06 8.13 -0.62
N THR A 249 13.86 7.15 -1.04
CA THR A 249 15.31 7.16 -0.77
C THR A 249 16.00 8.38 -1.38
N SER A 250 15.60 8.79 -2.59
CA SER A 250 16.18 9.97 -3.24
C SER A 250 15.75 11.27 -2.56
N LYS A 251 14.47 11.36 -2.16
CA LYS A 251 13.93 12.51 -1.40
C LYS A 251 14.65 12.70 -0.07
N TYR A 252 14.90 11.62 0.68
CA TYR A 252 15.49 11.70 2.02
C TYR A 252 17.02 11.62 2.04
N ALA A 253 17.68 11.31 0.92
CA ALA A 253 19.15 11.22 0.80
C ALA A 253 19.94 12.41 1.41
N PRO A 254 19.47 13.68 1.39
CA PRO A 254 20.17 14.78 2.05
C PRO A 254 20.32 14.63 3.57
N VAL A 255 19.42 13.91 4.22
CA VAL A 255 19.33 13.80 5.70
C VAL A 255 19.30 12.38 6.23
N TYR A 256 19.27 11.38 5.35
CA TYR A 256 19.16 9.97 5.68
C TYR A 256 20.18 9.15 4.89
N ASP A 257 20.91 8.32 5.61
CA ASP A 257 21.75 7.26 5.07
C ASP A 257 21.47 5.97 5.86
N TYR A 258 21.16 4.88 5.15
CA TYR A 258 20.76 3.62 5.78
C TYR A 258 21.85 3.07 6.72
N GLN A 259 23.12 3.06 6.27
CA GLN A 259 24.20 2.48 7.06
C GLN A 259 24.46 3.32 8.30
N TYR A 260 24.54 4.65 8.15
CA TYR A 260 24.67 5.59 9.26
C TYR A 260 23.55 5.40 10.26
N TYR A 261 22.29 5.40 9.79
CA TYR A 261 21.13 5.30 10.67
C TYR A 261 21.09 3.96 11.40
N LYS A 262 21.44 2.86 10.75
CA LYS A 262 21.56 1.55 11.39
C LYS A 262 22.64 1.51 12.46
N GLU A 263 23.83 2.02 12.17
CA GLU A 263 24.98 2.01 13.09
C GLU A 263 24.76 2.88 14.34
N HIS A 264 23.98 3.95 14.23
CA HIS A 264 23.73 4.90 15.32
C HIS A 264 22.46 4.62 16.11
N ASN A 265 21.67 3.60 15.73
CA ASN A 265 20.41 3.24 16.38
C ASN A 265 20.38 1.74 16.72
N ALA A 266 21.13 1.35 17.75
CA ALA A 266 21.28 -0.04 18.17
C ALA A 266 19.97 -0.73 18.59
N ASP A 267 18.99 0.05 19.07
CA ASP A 267 17.64 -0.43 19.36
C ASP A 267 16.91 -0.91 18.10
N LEU A 268 17.04 -0.16 17.00
CA LEU A 268 16.49 -0.53 15.69
C LEU A 268 17.29 -1.68 15.07
N ALA A 269 18.62 -1.70 15.24
CA ALA A 269 19.47 -2.80 14.78
C ALA A 269 19.08 -4.14 15.39
N ALA A 270 18.76 -4.16 16.68
CA ALA A 270 18.27 -5.36 17.35
C ALA A 270 16.89 -5.82 16.84
N LEU A 271 16.07 -4.90 16.33
CA LEU A 271 14.69 -5.18 15.92
C LEU A 271 14.55 -5.51 14.43
N PHE A 272 15.23 -4.76 13.57
CA PHE A 272 15.07 -4.80 12.11
C PHE A 272 16.19 -5.57 11.40
N GLY A 273 17.33 -5.81 12.08
CA GLY A 273 18.50 -6.42 11.44
C GLY A 273 18.96 -5.61 10.23
N ASP A 274 18.88 -6.23 9.05
CA ASP A 274 19.30 -5.67 7.75
C ASP A 274 18.13 -5.19 6.86
N ASN A 275 16.91 -5.10 7.41
CA ASN A 275 15.72 -4.71 6.66
C ASN A 275 15.72 -3.20 6.35
N GLN A 276 16.22 -2.83 5.17
CA GLN A 276 16.40 -1.43 4.74
C GLN A 276 15.09 -0.64 4.73
N TRP A 277 13.98 -1.27 4.31
CA TRP A 277 12.66 -0.64 4.30
C TRP A 277 12.25 -0.23 5.71
N LYS A 278 12.42 -1.10 6.72
CA LYS A 278 12.01 -0.80 8.10
C LYS A 278 12.79 0.38 8.71
N TYR A 279 14.06 0.58 8.36
CA TYR A 279 14.79 1.78 8.78
C TYR A 279 14.28 3.05 8.12
N LEU A 280 14.02 3.01 6.81
CA LEU A 280 13.48 4.15 6.08
C LEU A 280 12.08 4.51 6.60
N GLU A 281 11.19 3.51 6.72
CA GLU A 281 9.86 3.64 7.30
C GLU A 281 9.92 4.26 8.70
N HIS A 282 10.81 3.75 9.57
CA HIS A 282 10.99 4.30 10.91
C HIS A 282 11.48 5.75 10.87
N PHE A 283 12.51 6.06 10.07
CA PHE A 283 13.05 7.41 9.97
C PHE A 283 11.98 8.42 9.54
N VAL A 284 11.20 8.06 8.52
CA VAL A 284 10.15 8.92 7.95
C VAL A 284 8.99 9.12 8.92
N ASN A 285 8.52 8.05 9.56
CA ASN A 285 7.30 8.10 10.37
C ASN A 285 7.54 8.59 11.81
N SER A 286 8.74 8.31 12.35
CA SER A 286 9.08 8.53 13.76
C SER A 286 10.44 9.23 13.96
N GLY A 287 11.49 8.77 13.29
CA GLY A 287 12.87 9.19 13.54
C GLY A 287 13.11 10.70 13.45
N MET A 288 12.53 11.35 12.43
CA MET A 288 12.60 12.81 12.31
C MET A 288 11.93 13.54 13.48
N LYS A 289 10.77 13.05 13.95
CA LYS A 289 10.05 13.64 15.09
C LYS A 289 10.82 13.44 16.39
N GLU A 290 11.39 12.24 16.56
CA GLU A 290 12.27 11.90 17.69
C GLU A 290 13.58 12.69 17.68
N GLY A 291 13.94 13.33 16.56
CA GLY A 291 15.18 14.07 16.39
C GLY A 291 16.41 13.18 16.20
N ARG A 292 16.22 11.93 15.74
CA ARG A 292 17.33 11.01 15.46
C ARG A 292 18.12 11.50 14.25
N GLN A 293 19.44 11.52 14.38
CA GLN A 293 20.30 11.91 13.27
C GLN A 293 20.30 10.81 12.20
N GLY A 294 19.87 11.15 10.99
CA GLY A 294 19.69 10.20 9.88
C GLY A 294 20.94 9.98 9.02
N SER A 295 21.86 10.94 8.98
CA SER A 295 23.09 10.86 8.19
C SER A 295 24.25 11.58 8.86
N SER A 296 25.48 11.37 8.37
CA SER A 296 26.65 12.14 8.82
C SER A 296 26.67 13.57 8.26
N THR A 297 25.97 13.82 7.14
CA THR A 297 25.97 15.11 6.43
C THR A 297 24.98 16.11 6.99
N PHE A 298 24.00 15.65 7.79
CA PHE A 298 22.99 16.48 8.43
C PHE A 298 22.90 16.16 9.93
N SER A 299 23.18 17.16 10.76
CA SER A 299 22.97 17.15 12.20
C SER A 299 21.86 18.13 12.57
N LEU A 300 20.76 17.62 13.11
CA LEU A 300 19.63 18.45 13.56
C LEU A 300 20.07 19.52 14.57
N ALA A 301 20.97 19.16 15.49
CA ALA A 301 21.48 20.09 16.50
C ALA A 301 22.28 21.24 15.86
N ALA A 302 23.20 20.92 14.94
CA ALA A 302 23.96 21.92 14.21
C ALA A 302 23.03 22.80 13.35
N TYR A 303 22.06 22.19 12.69
CA TYR A 303 21.10 22.90 11.85
C TYR A 303 20.22 23.86 12.67
N LYS A 304 19.73 23.45 13.84
CA LYS A 304 19.04 24.36 14.77
C LYS A 304 19.93 25.51 15.22
N ALA A 305 21.17 25.23 15.62
CA ALA A 305 22.10 26.24 16.13
C ALA A 305 22.47 27.29 15.07
N ASN A 306 22.60 26.87 13.80
CA ASN A 306 22.99 27.75 12.70
C ASN A 306 21.83 28.55 12.09
N ASN A 307 20.57 28.24 12.43
CA ASN A 307 19.39 28.82 11.79
C ASN A 307 18.37 29.33 12.83
N PRO A 308 18.66 30.47 13.51
CA PRO A 308 17.79 31.04 14.54
C PRO A 308 16.40 31.43 14.02
N ASP A 309 16.29 31.77 12.74
CA ASP A 309 15.03 32.05 12.06
C ASP A 309 14.11 30.82 12.04
N LEU A 310 14.66 29.63 11.77
CA LEU A 310 13.91 28.38 11.82
C LEU A 310 13.57 27.99 13.26
N VAL A 311 14.43 28.30 14.22
CA VAL A 311 14.12 28.13 15.65
C VAL A 311 12.91 28.96 16.06
N ALA A 312 12.86 30.23 15.62
CA ALA A 312 11.72 31.08 15.88
C ALA A 312 10.43 30.60 15.19
N ALA A 313 10.54 30.01 13.99
CA ALA A 313 9.38 29.56 13.20
C ALA A 313 8.85 28.17 13.60
N PHE A 314 9.75 27.22 13.88
CA PHE A 314 9.40 25.80 14.06
C PHE A 314 9.45 25.35 15.52
N GLY A 315 10.21 26.04 16.39
CA GLY A 315 10.37 25.65 17.78
C GLY A 315 10.92 24.23 17.93
N GLU A 316 10.21 23.39 18.69
CA GLU A 316 10.61 22.00 18.97
C GLU A 316 10.10 20.96 17.95
N ASP A 317 9.47 21.42 16.87
CA ASP A 317 9.00 20.54 15.79
C ASP A 317 10.18 20.06 14.94
N ASN A 318 10.88 19.03 15.42
CA ASN A 318 12.08 18.49 14.79
C ASN A 318 11.86 18.14 13.31
N GLN A 319 10.70 17.57 12.98
CA GLN A 319 10.37 17.13 11.63
C GLN A 319 10.46 18.27 10.62
N LYS A 320 9.96 19.47 10.97
CA LYS A 320 10.02 20.64 10.08
C LYS A 320 11.42 21.07 9.71
N TYR A 321 12.42 20.84 10.56
CA TYR A 321 13.82 21.15 10.22
C TYR A 321 14.38 20.22 9.15
N TYR A 322 14.08 18.92 9.25
CA TYR A 322 14.46 17.95 8.21
C TYR A 322 13.76 18.30 6.89
N GLU A 323 12.44 18.52 6.94
CA GLU A 323 11.64 18.88 5.77
C GLU A 323 12.15 20.16 5.11
N HIS A 324 12.44 21.21 5.89
CA HIS A 324 13.03 22.45 5.37
C HIS A 324 14.38 22.20 4.70
N TYR A 325 15.27 21.42 5.32
CA TYR A 325 16.58 21.18 4.72
C TYR A 325 16.48 20.42 3.38
N ILE A 326 15.58 19.43 3.31
CA ILE A 326 15.29 18.67 2.09
C ILE A 326 14.71 19.59 1.00
N SER A 327 13.74 20.44 1.34
CA SER A 327 13.02 21.25 0.34
C SER A 327 13.80 22.46 -0.15
N SER A 328 14.55 23.13 0.74
CA SER A 328 15.10 24.46 0.46
C SER A 328 16.48 24.67 1.08
N GLY A 329 16.67 24.25 2.34
CA GLY A 329 17.86 24.63 3.13
C GLY A 329 19.19 24.18 2.51
N LYS A 330 19.22 23.02 1.85
CA LYS A 330 20.41 22.58 1.10
C LYS A 330 20.71 23.47 -0.10
N ALA A 331 19.70 23.86 -0.87
CA ALA A 331 19.85 24.73 -2.04
C ALA A 331 20.23 26.17 -1.64
N GLU A 332 19.77 26.62 -0.49
CA GLU A 332 20.16 27.90 0.12
C GLU A 332 21.59 27.91 0.66
N GLY A 333 22.28 26.76 0.70
CA GLY A 333 23.63 26.65 1.25
C GLY A 333 23.69 26.72 2.78
N ARG A 334 22.57 26.46 3.48
CA ARG A 334 22.55 26.47 4.95
C ARG A 334 23.45 25.37 5.51
N LYS A 335 24.26 25.73 6.52
CA LYS A 335 25.20 24.81 7.18
C LYS A 335 24.46 23.82 8.07
N ALA A 336 24.60 22.53 7.78
CA ALA A 336 23.85 21.47 8.43
C ALA A 336 24.69 20.42 9.17
N SER A 337 26.03 20.54 9.19
CA SER A 337 26.93 19.68 9.95
C SER A 337 28.09 20.46 10.56
#